data_AF-A0A5E5BJP0-F1
#
_entry.id   AF-A0A5E5BJP0-F1
#
_cell.length_a   1.000
_cell.length_b   1.000
_cell.length_c   1.000
_cell.angle_alpha   90.00
_cell.angle_beta   90.00
_cell.angle_gamma   90.00
#
_symmetry.space_group_name_H-M   'P 1'
#
loop_
_entity.id
_entity.type
_entity.pdbx_description
1 polymer ?
#
loop_
_entity_poly.entity_id
_entity_poly.type
_entity_poly.pdbx_seq_one_letter_code
_entity_poly.pdbx_strand_id
1 'polypeptide(L)'
;MPELSVTIKTNWFGNAVGLNAVSSTDADKGAWRTRLDKLLNWVCGADRTSAVEALNVLKSAKTGGHQRTDGTIFGDRATLEAYLKLKSLVPGKYQPNFLEQLSSGELRVSIAGLDAGQPVSFAVPADDVRDVVWGQIAQQFDKSRKLLAYEAIKCLVSADTVTQQVCTCADLLAYAPPPDSALTWQIPAKGAPFFRLGTVDIPYCAAPAGHAADLLPEDIAHVLCSIRYDGECVITGFHDLAARYRQEESDVGVIEAELSFLKDAPQLVDALKLLRLHELNDDKGDYAFDLGREIEPIAIQMHEGDGDPKLFATRCGENAQRLMGCLERLEELAPKLPPYNALSRLA
;
A
#
# COMPACT_ATOMS: atom_id res chain seq x y z
N MET A 1 16.26 -18.01 33.83
CA MET A 1 16.09 -17.05 32.72
C MET A 1 16.19 -15.66 33.32
N PRO A 2 17.17 -14.82 32.94
CA PRO A 2 17.24 -13.46 33.46
C PRO A 2 16.13 -12.62 32.82
N GLU A 3 15.19 -12.17 33.66
CA GLU A 3 14.09 -11.28 33.31
C GLU A 3 14.65 -9.88 33.00
N LEU A 4 14.25 -9.30 31.88
CA LEU A 4 14.79 -8.02 31.43
C LEU A 4 14.11 -6.89 32.23
N SER A 5 14.68 -6.51 33.37
CA SER A 5 14.17 -5.37 34.14
C SER A 5 14.62 -4.05 33.49
N VAL A 6 13.64 -3.24 33.10
CA VAL A 6 13.84 -1.87 32.61
C VAL A 6 13.33 -0.94 33.71
N THR A 7 14.23 -0.23 34.38
CA THR A 7 13.85 0.77 35.38
C THR A 7 13.73 2.12 34.71
N ILE A 8 12.50 2.63 34.61
CA ILE A 8 12.20 3.93 34.01
C ILE A 8 12.24 4.99 35.12
N LYS A 9 13.22 5.89 35.09
CA LYS A 9 13.20 7.10 35.92
C LYS A 9 12.63 8.25 35.09
N THR A 10 11.34 8.53 35.27
CA THR A 10 10.74 9.77 34.79
C THR A 10 11.01 10.88 35.82
N ASN A 11 11.84 11.86 35.48
CA ASN A 11 11.75 13.17 36.14
C ASN A 11 11.00 14.12 35.21
N TRP A 12 10.18 14.99 35.79
CA TRP A 12 9.32 15.92 35.03
C TRP A 12 10.14 16.84 34.10
N PHE A 13 11.40 17.13 34.44
CA PHE A 13 12.34 17.83 33.56
C PHE A 13 12.76 17.02 32.32
N GLY A 14 12.90 15.70 32.41
CA GLY A 14 13.29 14.83 31.28
C GLY A 14 12.24 14.75 30.17
N ASN A 15 10.95 14.92 30.51
CA ASN A 15 9.87 15.01 29.53
C ASN A 15 9.89 16.34 28.74
N ALA A 16 10.45 17.42 29.30
CA ALA A 16 10.51 18.72 28.64
C ALA A 16 11.71 18.86 27.67
N VAL A 17 12.74 18.01 27.81
CA VAL A 17 13.99 18.12 27.03
C VAL A 17 14.30 16.86 26.21
N GLY A 18 13.40 15.87 26.17
CA GLY A 18 13.60 14.63 25.41
C GLY A 18 14.75 13.74 25.93
N LEU A 19 15.25 14.00 27.14
CA LEU A 19 16.37 13.30 27.76
C LEU A 19 15.87 12.43 28.91
N ASN A 20 15.18 11.34 28.57
CA ASN A 20 14.93 10.26 29.51
C ASN A 20 16.02 9.20 29.29
N ALA A 21 17.00 9.14 30.20
CA ALA A 21 18.06 8.13 30.16
C ALA A 21 17.50 6.76 30.55
N VAL A 22 17.60 5.77 29.66
CA VAL A 22 17.25 4.37 29.94
C VAL A 22 18.51 3.66 30.40
N SER A 23 18.66 3.48 31.71
CA SER A 23 19.73 2.65 32.27
C SER A 23 19.20 1.25 32.55
N SER A 24 19.88 0.24 32.02
CA SER A 24 19.61 -1.16 32.34
C SER A 24 20.87 -1.75 33.01
N THR A 25 20.69 -2.42 34.15
CA THR A 25 21.76 -3.08 34.91
C THR A 25 21.83 -4.54 34.52
N ASP A 26 22.71 -4.89 33.59
CA ASP A 26 22.97 -6.29 33.22
C ASP A 26 24.22 -6.35 32.34
N ALA A 27 25.28 -7.05 32.75
CA ALA A 27 26.59 -6.91 32.12
C ALA A 27 26.73 -7.60 30.75
N ASP A 28 25.85 -8.54 30.41
CA ASP A 28 26.02 -9.45 29.25
C ASP A 28 25.28 -9.04 27.96
N LYS A 29 24.85 -7.78 27.83
CA LYS A 29 23.99 -7.35 26.71
C LYS A 29 24.80 -6.70 25.59
N GLY A 30 25.10 -7.48 24.56
CA GLY A 30 25.78 -7.06 23.31
C GLY A 30 25.05 -6.00 22.47
N ALA A 31 25.35 -5.94 21.17
CA ALA A 31 25.04 -4.85 20.22
C ALA A 31 23.58 -4.32 20.17
N TRP A 32 22.61 -5.06 20.70
CA TRP A 32 21.20 -4.69 20.78
C TRP A 32 20.90 -3.57 21.78
N ARG A 33 21.68 -3.42 22.86
CA ARG A 33 21.38 -2.48 23.95
C ARG A 33 21.55 -1.01 23.53
N THR A 34 22.65 -0.68 22.85
CA THR A 34 22.95 0.67 22.34
C THR A 34 21.95 1.14 21.28
N ARG A 35 21.15 0.23 20.71
CA ARG A 35 20.21 0.50 19.61
C ARG A 35 18.78 0.67 20.08
N LEU A 36 18.42 0.03 21.19
CA LEU A 36 17.18 0.30 21.90
C LEU A 36 17.06 1.80 22.21
N ASP A 37 18.15 2.45 22.63
CA ASP A 37 18.16 3.90 22.89
C ASP A 37 17.88 4.74 21.63
N LYS A 38 18.46 4.37 20.48
CA LYS A 38 18.17 5.05 19.19
C LYS A 38 16.72 4.85 18.74
N LEU A 39 16.17 3.66 18.94
CA LEU A 39 14.80 3.35 18.56
C LEU A 39 13.77 3.95 19.54
N LEU A 40 14.10 3.97 20.84
CA LEU A 40 13.34 4.70 21.86
C LEU A 40 13.34 6.21 21.61
N ASN A 41 14.43 6.74 21.01
CA ASN A 41 14.44 8.11 20.50
C ASN A 41 13.51 8.29 19.29
N TRP A 42 13.29 7.26 18.47
CA TRP A 42 12.31 7.32 17.38
C TRP A 42 10.89 7.37 17.93
N VAL A 43 10.56 6.52 18.90
CA VAL A 43 9.23 6.45 19.55
C VAL A 43 9.09 7.43 20.72
N CYS A 44 9.95 8.45 20.82
CA CYS A 44 9.85 9.49 21.84
C CYS A 44 8.51 10.24 21.72
N GLY A 45 7.64 10.08 22.72
CA GLY A 45 6.29 10.65 22.73
C GLY A 45 5.17 9.64 22.40
N ALA A 46 5.51 8.42 21.99
CA ALA A 46 4.55 7.33 21.78
C ALA A 46 4.47 6.38 23.00
N ASP A 47 3.60 5.37 22.93
CA ASP A 47 3.50 4.32 23.95
C ASP A 47 4.78 3.46 24.00
N ARG A 48 5.71 3.87 24.86
CA ARG A 48 7.02 3.22 25.04
C ARG A 48 6.91 1.81 25.59
N THR A 49 5.91 1.52 26.42
CA THR A 49 5.70 0.17 26.97
C THR A 49 5.37 -0.78 25.84
N SER A 50 4.41 -0.39 25.01
CA SER A 50 4.03 -1.12 23.81
C SER A 50 5.20 -1.33 22.83
N ALA A 51 6.07 -0.33 22.66
CA ALA A 51 7.25 -0.45 21.82
C ALA A 51 8.26 -1.47 22.37
N VAL A 52 8.50 -1.47 23.69
CA VAL A 52 9.40 -2.44 24.34
C VAL A 52 8.87 -3.86 24.25
N GLU A 53 7.56 -4.06 24.44
CA GLU A 53 6.92 -5.37 24.25
C GLU A 53 7.10 -5.90 22.83
N ALA A 54 6.81 -5.08 21.82
CA ALA A 54 7.00 -5.44 20.42
C ALA A 54 8.45 -5.82 20.12
N LEU A 55 9.42 -5.04 20.63
CA LEU A 55 10.84 -5.34 20.46
C LEU A 55 11.27 -6.63 21.15
N ASN A 56 10.69 -6.96 22.30
CA ASN A 56 10.99 -8.21 22.99
C ASN A 56 10.51 -9.43 22.17
N VAL A 57 9.36 -9.33 21.51
CA VAL A 57 8.86 -10.38 20.60
C VAL A 57 9.81 -10.53 19.42
N LEU A 58 10.14 -9.45 18.72
CA LEU A 58 11.06 -9.46 17.57
C LEU A 58 12.46 -9.98 17.94
N LYS A 59 12.96 -9.60 19.12
CA LYS A 59 14.24 -10.10 19.63
C LYS A 59 14.19 -11.61 19.90
N SER A 60 13.12 -12.08 20.53
CA SER A 60 12.93 -13.51 20.82
C SER A 60 12.87 -14.33 19.54
N ALA A 61 12.12 -13.86 18.54
CA ALA A 61 12.05 -14.44 17.21
C ALA A 61 13.42 -14.49 16.54
N LYS A 62 14.24 -13.43 16.64
CA LYS A 62 15.61 -13.45 16.13
C LYS A 62 16.52 -14.46 16.82
N THR A 63 16.47 -14.53 18.16
CA THR A 63 17.39 -15.38 18.92
C THR A 63 17.03 -16.86 18.87
N GLY A 64 15.73 -17.17 18.73
CA GLY A 64 15.22 -18.54 18.72
C GLY A 64 14.83 -19.06 17.33
N GLY A 65 14.64 -18.18 16.35
CA GLY A 65 14.19 -18.53 15.01
C GLY A 65 15.29 -19.14 14.15
N HIS A 66 14.88 -20.00 13.22
CA HIS A 66 15.77 -20.47 12.16
C HIS A 66 16.12 -19.30 11.23
N GLN A 67 17.37 -19.24 10.79
CA GLN A 67 17.87 -18.21 9.90
C GLN A 67 18.18 -18.81 8.53
N ARG A 68 17.80 -18.11 7.47
CA ARG A 68 18.14 -18.44 6.07
C ARG A 68 19.58 -18.09 5.77
N THR A 69 20.07 -18.59 4.63
CA THR A 69 21.41 -18.30 4.11
C THR A 69 21.63 -16.82 3.79
N ASP A 70 20.58 -16.08 3.46
CA ASP A 70 20.61 -14.63 3.22
C ASP A 70 20.52 -13.79 4.52
N GLY A 71 20.46 -14.46 5.67
CA GLY A 71 20.35 -13.82 6.98
C GLY A 71 18.92 -13.49 7.42
N THR A 72 17.90 -13.76 6.59
CA THR A 72 16.49 -13.55 6.96
C THR A 72 16.04 -14.57 8.00
N ILE A 73 15.32 -14.11 9.02
CA ILE A 73 14.80 -14.95 10.11
C ILE A 73 13.39 -15.43 9.72
N PHE A 74 13.06 -16.69 9.99
CA PHE A 74 11.67 -17.14 9.85
C PHE A 74 10.81 -16.49 10.94
N GLY A 75 9.83 -15.70 10.50
CA GLY A 75 8.83 -15.07 11.35
C GLY A 75 7.52 -15.85 11.32
N ASP A 76 6.66 -15.53 12.28
CA ASP A 76 5.31 -16.05 12.42
C ASP A 76 4.31 -14.88 12.56
N ARG A 77 3.05 -15.21 12.82
CA ARG A 77 2.01 -14.24 13.16
C ARG A 77 2.44 -13.22 14.23
N ALA A 78 3.00 -13.68 15.35
CA ALA A 78 3.38 -12.80 16.46
C ALA A 78 4.50 -11.83 16.07
N THR A 79 5.42 -12.29 15.21
CA THR A 79 6.49 -11.48 14.62
C THR A 79 5.92 -10.36 13.77
N LEU A 80 4.92 -10.66 12.92
CA LEU A 80 4.25 -9.65 12.09
C LEU A 80 3.46 -8.65 12.93
N GLU A 81 2.66 -9.12 13.90
CA GLU A 81 1.90 -8.24 14.80
C GLU A 81 2.82 -7.29 15.58
N ALA A 82 3.97 -7.79 16.07
CA ALA A 82 4.98 -6.97 16.74
C ALA A 82 5.64 -5.95 15.80
N TYR A 83 5.95 -6.34 14.56
CA TYR A 83 6.47 -5.43 13.54
C TYR A 83 5.47 -4.29 13.25
N LEU A 84 4.20 -4.60 13.01
CA LEU A 84 3.16 -3.63 12.71
C LEU A 84 2.90 -2.69 13.89
N LYS A 85 2.85 -3.24 15.12
CA LYS A 85 2.73 -2.46 16.36
C LYS A 85 3.90 -1.49 16.52
N LEU A 86 5.11 -1.91 16.17
CA LEU A 86 6.27 -1.02 16.22
C LEU A 86 6.21 0.05 15.13
N LYS A 87 5.85 -0.33 13.89
CA LYS A 87 5.69 0.59 12.76
C LYS A 87 4.68 1.70 13.08
N SER A 88 3.54 1.38 13.69
CA SER A 88 2.51 2.37 14.02
C SER A 88 2.91 3.38 15.11
N LEU A 89 3.84 3.01 16.00
CA LEU A 89 4.34 3.88 17.07
C LEU A 89 5.45 4.82 16.58
N VAL A 90 6.02 4.58 15.40
CA VAL A 90 7.16 5.32 14.87
C VAL A 90 6.68 6.51 14.04
N PRO A 91 7.14 7.75 14.35
CA PRO A 91 6.82 8.94 13.56
C PRO A 91 7.17 8.80 12.08
N GLY A 92 6.38 9.44 11.21
CA GLY A 92 6.52 9.40 9.75
C GLY A 92 7.95 9.56 9.22
N LYS A 93 8.73 10.48 9.79
CA LYS A 93 10.13 10.73 9.40
C LYS A 93 11.07 9.53 9.53
N TYR A 94 10.69 8.51 10.31
CA TYR A 94 11.47 7.30 10.53
C TYR A 94 10.84 6.06 9.89
N GLN A 95 9.66 6.17 9.28
CA GLN A 95 9.03 5.10 8.50
C GLN A 95 9.92 4.52 7.39
N PRO A 96 10.82 5.29 6.73
CA PRO A 96 11.76 4.70 5.75
C PRO A 96 12.71 3.63 6.31
N ASN A 97 12.80 3.46 7.63
CA ASN A 97 13.56 2.36 8.24
C ASN A 97 12.77 1.04 8.30
N PHE A 98 11.48 1.08 7.98
CA PHE A 98 10.59 -0.07 7.92
C PHE A 98 10.36 -0.39 6.45
N LEU A 99 10.67 -1.62 6.05
CA LEU A 99 10.61 -2.06 4.66
C LEU A 99 9.86 -3.37 4.57
N GLU A 100 8.78 -3.36 3.81
CA GLU A 100 8.07 -4.55 3.37
C GLU A 100 8.51 -4.95 1.95
N GLN A 101 8.74 -6.23 1.74
CA GLN A 101 9.05 -6.82 0.44
C GLN A 101 8.28 -8.11 0.27
N LEU A 102 7.74 -8.36 -0.92
CA LEU A 102 7.08 -9.62 -1.22
C LEU A 102 8.08 -10.60 -1.84
N SER A 103 8.07 -11.83 -1.36
CA SER A 103 8.82 -12.94 -1.97
C SER A 103 7.94 -14.17 -2.01
N SER A 104 7.60 -14.67 -3.20
CA SER A 104 6.81 -15.89 -3.49
C SER A 104 6.25 -16.62 -2.25
N GLY A 105 5.08 -16.20 -1.77
CA GLY A 105 4.38 -16.84 -0.65
C GLY A 105 4.75 -16.34 0.75
N GLU A 106 5.57 -15.30 0.86
CA GLU A 106 6.01 -14.71 2.13
C GLU A 106 6.10 -13.18 2.04
N LEU A 107 5.73 -12.53 3.14
CA LEU A 107 5.99 -11.11 3.36
C LEU A 107 7.28 -10.98 4.16
N ARG A 108 8.30 -10.39 3.54
CA ARG A 108 9.55 -10.02 4.21
C ARG A 108 9.40 -8.64 4.83
N VAL A 109 9.50 -8.55 6.15
CA VAL A 109 9.49 -7.29 6.89
C VAL A 109 10.87 -7.00 7.47
N SER A 110 11.38 -5.80 7.24
CA SER A 110 12.75 -5.44 7.62
C SER A 110 12.79 -4.14 8.40
N ILE A 111 13.62 -4.11 9.45
CA ILE A 111 13.85 -2.92 10.27
C ILE A 111 15.33 -2.53 10.18
N ALA A 112 15.60 -1.43 9.49
CA ALA A 112 16.93 -0.82 9.43
C ALA A 112 17.32 -0.21 10.78
N GLY A 113 18.61 -0.25 11.11
CA GLY A 113 19.14 0.31 12.36
C GLY A 113 18.97 -0.58 13.59
N LEU A 114 18.21 -1.67 13.50
CA LEU A 114 18.00 -2.61 14.62
C LEU A 114 19.24 -3.48 14.91
N ASP A 115 20.10 -3.77 13.92
CA ASP A 115 21.36 -4.53 14.10
C ASP A 115 22.57 -3.97 13.33
N ALA A 116 23.79 -4.38 13.73
CA ALA A 116 25.06 -3.85 13.24
C ALA A 116 25.30 -4.15 11.77
N GLY A 117 25.22 -3.09 10.97
CA GLY A 117 25.65 -3.09 9.58
C GLY A 117 24.60 -3.58 8.59
N GLN A 118 23.47 -4.17 9.03
CA GLN A 118 22.41 -4.65 8.15
C GLN A 118 21.01 -4.52 8.79
N PRO A 119 19.94 -4.37 7.99
CA PRO A 119 18.56 -4.50 8.47
C PRO A 119 18.31 -5.87 9.12
N VAL A 120 17.43 -5.91 10.12
CA VAL A 120 16.91 -7.18 10.64
C VAL A 120 15.65 -7.52 9.85
N SER A 121 15.68 -8.65 9.15
CA SER A 121 14.60 -9.09 8.28
C SER A 121 13.93 -10.35 8.81
N PHE A 122 12.60 -10.38 8.76
CA PHE A 122 11.78 -11.54 9.07
C PHE A 122 10.96 -11.91 7.83
N ALA A 123 10.92 -13.19 7.47
CA ALA A 123 10.05 -13.73 6.43
C ALA A 123 8.82 -14.36 7.10
N VAL A 124 7.65 -13.81 6.84
CA VAL A 124 6.37 -14.26 7.41
C VAL A 124 5.56 -14.98 6.33
N PRO A 125 5.14 -16.24 6.54
CA PRO A 125 4.33 -17.00 5.59
C PRO A 125 3.00 -16.33 5.24
N ALA A 126 2.53 -16.51 4.00
CA ALA A 126 1.25 -15.95 3.55
C ALA A 126 0.05 -16.34 4.42
N ASP A 127 0.05 -17.54 5.02
CA ASP A 127 -0.99 -17.98 5.95
C ASP A 127 -1.03 -17.10 7.22
N ASP A 128 0.13 -16.78 7.79
CA ASP A 128 0.22 -15.90 8.96
C ASP A 128 -0.15 -14.46 8.61
N VAL A 129 0.29 -13.96 7.45
CA VAL A 129 -0.10 -12.63 6.95
C VAL A 129 -1.61 -12.55 6.78
N ARG A 130 -2.21 -13.55 6.13
CA ARG A 130 -3.66 -13.66 5.96
C ARG A 130 -4.37 -13.63 7.31
N ASP A 131 -3.92 -14.39 8.29
CA ASP A 131 -4.57 -14.46 9.60
C ASP A 131 -4.52 -13.14 10.36
N VAL A 132 -3.41 -12.40 10.26
CA VAL A 132 -3.27 -11.04 10.83
C VAL A 132 -4.22 -10.07 10.14
N VAL A 133 -4.21 -10.04 8.80
CA VAL A 133 -5.10 -9.17 8.01
C VAL A 133 -6.55 -9.50 8.31
N TRP A 134 -6.92 -10.78 8.27
CA TRP A 134 -8.28 -11.23 8.52
C TRP A 134 -8.77 -10.80 9.89
N GLY A 135 -7.94 -10.88 10.93
CA GLY A 135 -8.26 -10.39 12.27
C GLY A 135 -8.67 -8.91 12.31
N GLN A 136 -8.24 -8.10 11.34
CA GLN A 136 -8.52 -6.67 11.24
C GLN A 136 -9.76 -6.37 10.38
N ILE A 137 -9.93 -7.06 9.26
CA ILE A 137 -10.94 -6.71 8.25
C ILE A 137 -12.13 -7.68 8.19
N ALA A 138 -12.10 -8.84 8.86
CA ALA A 138 -13.14 -9.88 8.73
C ALA A 138 -14.57 -9.41 9.06
N GLN A 139 -14.73 -8.37 9.88
CA GLN A 139 -16.04 -7.84 10.24
C GLN A 139 -16.70 -7.06 9.11
N GLN A 140 -15.92 -6.58 8.15
CA GLN A 140 -16.41 -5.80 7.00
C GLN A 140 -17.14 -6.70 5.99
N PHE A 141 -16.79 -7.98 5.92
CA PHE A 141 -17.32 -8.91 4.91
C PHE A 141 -18.63 -9.58 5.33
N ASP A 142 -19.53 -9.74 4.36
CA ASP A 142 -20.73 -10.54 4.51
C ASP A 142 -20.41 -12.01 4.81
N LYS A 143 -21.20 -12.63 5.69
CA LYS A 143 -20.98 -14.02 6.15
C LYS A 143 -20.82 -15.03 5.02
N SER A 144 -21.58 -14.87 3.92
CA SER A 144 -21.55 -15.77 2.76
C SER A 144 -20.26 -15.64 1.93
N ARG A 145 -19.57 -14.51 2.00
CA ARG A 145 -18.37 -14.20 1.20
C ARG A 145 -17.07 -14.33 1.98
N LYS A 146 -17.14 -14.54 3.31
CA LYS A 146 -15.96 -14.58 4.18
C LYS A 146 -14.90 -15.59 3.78
N LEU A 147 -15.30 -16.79 3.36
CA LEU A 147 -14.35 -17.82 2.96
C LEU A 147 -13.57 -17.40 1.69
N LEU A 148 -14.27 -16.82 0.72
CA LEU A 148 -13.65 -16.35 -0.52
C LEU A 148 -12.72 -15.15 -0.26
N ALA A 149 -13.14 -14.18 0.55
CA ALA A 149 -12.31 -13.05 0.95
C ALA A 149 -11.06 -13.49 1.74
N TYR A 150 -11.21 -14.47 2.63
CA TYR A 150 -10.10 -15.04 3.40
C TYR A 150 -9.05 -15.68 2.49
N GLU A 151 -9.48 -16.46 1.49
CA GLU A 151 -8.56 -17.05 0.50
C GLU A 151 -7.95 -16.00 -0.43
N ALA A 152 -8.72 -14.99 -0.87
CA ALA A 152 -8.22 -13.91 -1.71
C ALA A 152 -7.05 -13.16 -1.04
N ILE A 153 -7.10 -12.93 0.27
CA ILE A 153 -5.97 -12.31 1.00
C ILE A 153 -4.69 -13.15 0.87
N LYS A 154 -4.79 -14.49 1.01
CA LYS A 154 -3.64 -15.38 0.85
C LYS A 154 -3.13 -15.38 -0.60
N CYS A 155 -4.03 -15.42 -1.57
CA CYS A 155 -3.68 -15.34 -2.98
C CYS A 155 -2.95 -14.03 -3.32
N LEU A 156 -3.32 -12.92 -2.69
CA LEU A 156 -2.68 -11.61 -2.93
C LEU A 156 -1.22 -11.60 -2.45
N VAL A 157 -0.95 -12.21 -1.29
CA VAL A 157 0.41 -12.35 -0.72
C VAL A 157 1.24 -13.39 -1.49
N SER A 158 0.57 -14.40 -2.05
CA SER A 158 1.22 -15.50 -2.77
C SER A 158 1.34 -15.27 -4.27
N ALA A 159 0.89 -14.13 -4.78
CA ALA A 159 0.88 -13.83 -6.20
C ALA A 159 2.31 -13.68 -6.75
N ASP A 160 2.53 -14.25 -7.94
CA ASP A 160 3.83 -14.21 -8.62
C ASP A 160 3.98 -13.01 -9.56
N THR A 161 2.85 -12.37 -9.91
CA THR A 161 2.81 -11.24 -10.85
C THR A 161 1.89 -10.12 -10.36
N VAL A 162 2.17 -8.88 -10.77
CA VAL A 162 1.36 -7.72 -10.36
C VAL A 162 -0.04 -7.85 -10.94
N THR A 163 -0.17 -8.40 -12.15
CA THR A 163 -1.45 -8.74 -12.77
C THR A 163 -2.29 -9.66 -11.89
N GLN A 164 -1.68 -10.74 -11.37
CA GLN A 164 -2.36 -11.64 -10.45
C GLN A 164 -2.75 -10.93 -9.15
N GLN A 165 -1.89 -10.04 -8.63
CA GLN A 165 -2.24 -9.22 -7.47
C GLN A 165 -3.43 -8.32 -7.74
N VAL A 166 -3.49 -7.66 -8.90
CA VAL A 166 -4.62 -6.80 -9.31
C VAL A 166 -5.90 -7.61 -9.43
N CYS A 167 -5.87 -8.77 -10.10
CA CYS A 167 -7.04 -9.65 -10.21
C CYS A 167 -7.53 -10.13 -8.84
N THR A 168 -6.61 -10.57 -7.98
CA THR A 168 -6.99 -11.02 -6.62
C THR A 168 -7.49 -9.86 -5.76
N CYS A 169 -6.94 -8.65 -5.94
CA CYS A 169 -7.46 -7.46 -5.27
C CYS A 169 -8.87 -7.12 -5.75
N ALA A 170 -9.15 -7.27 -7.05
CA ALA A 170 -10.49 -7.07 -7.59
C ALA A 170 -11.49 -8.06 -6.97
N ASP A 171 -11.14 -9.36 -6.92
CA ASP A 171 -11.95 -10.39 -6.26
C ASP A 171 -12.24 -10.01 -4.80
N LEU A 172 -11.21 -9.58 -4.05
CA LEU A 172 -11.35 -9.19 -2.65
C LEU A 172 -12.29 -7.98 -2.49
N LEU A 173 -12.15 -6.97 -3.35
CA LEU A 173 -12.98 -5.76 -3.33
C LEU A 173 -14.43 -6.04 -3.72
N ALA A 174 -14.67 -6.98 -4.65
CA ALA A 174 -16.02 -7.42 -5.02
C ALA A 174 -16.75 -8.09 -3.84
N TYR A 175 -16.01 -8.66 -2.87
CA TYR A 175 -16.58 -9.26 -1.66
C TYR A 175 -16.73 -8.30 -0.49
N ALA A 176 -16.04 -7.17 -0.53
CA ALA A 176 -16.00 -6.18 0.53
C ALA A 176 -17.09 -5.12 0.34
N PRO A 177 -17.44 -4.38 1.41
CA PRO A 177 -18.05 -3.07 1.23
C PRO A 177 -17.10 -2.16 0.44
N PRO A 178 -17.61 -1.06 -0.14
CA PRO A 178 -16.79 -0.08 -0.83
C PRO A 178 -15.53 0.30 -0.06
N PRO A 179 -14.39 0.45 -0.75
CA PRO A 179 -13.10 0.59 -0.12
C PRO A 179 -13.00 1.86 0.72
N ASP A 180 -12.99 1.68 2.05
CA ASP A 180 -12.56 2.69 3.02
C ASP A 180 -11.02 2.72 3.13
N SER A 181 -10.45 3.31 4.18
CA SER A 181 -8.99 3.34 4.37
C SER A 181 -8.31 1.96 4.50
N ALA A 182 -9.08 0.89 4.78
CA ALA A 182 -8.55 -0.44 5.08
C ALA A 182 -8.38 -1.35 3.86
N LEU A 183 -9.01 -1.08 2.72
CA LEU A 183 -8.87 -1.90 1.50
C LEU A 183 -8.56 -0.98 0.32
N THR A 184 -7.29 -0.62 0.17
CA THR A 184 -6.90 0.40 -0.82
C THR A 184 -5.70 0.00 -1.63
N TRP A 185 -5.65 0.51 -2.85
CA TRP A 185 -4.47 0.44 -3.69
C TRP A 185 -3.71 1.75 -3.62
N GLN A 186 -2.59 1.76 -2.91
CA GLN A 186 -1.81 2.95 -2.60
C GLN A 186 -0.73 3.18 -3.65
N ILE A 187 -0.80 4.33 -4.31
CA ILE A 187 0.14 4.80 -5.32
C ILE A 187 0.81 6.08 -4.79
N PRO A 188 1.92 5.96 -4.04
CA PRO A 188 2.64 7.15 -3.58
C PRO A 188 3.31 7.85 -4.78
N ALA A 189 3.44 9.17 -4.76
CA ALA A 189 4.22 9.90 -5.77
C ALA A 189 5.72 9.55 -5.72
N LYS A 190 6.18 9.08 -4.55
CA LYS A 190 7.55 8.60 -4.30
C LYS A 190 7.51 7.28 -3.56
N GLY A 191 7.88 6.21 -4.23
CA GLY A 191 7.95 4.87 -3.64
C GLY A 191 7.55 3.81 -4.63
N ALA A 192 7.36 2.58 -4.17
CA ALA A 192 6.69 1.55 -4.94
C ALA A 192 5.21 1.52 -4.54
N PRO A 193 4.28 1.28 -5.49
CA PRO A 193 2.90 1.00 -5.16
C PRO A 193 2.73 -0.25 -4.29
N PHE A 194 1.63 -0.30 -3.53
CA PHE A 194 1.29 -1.42 -2.66
C PHE A 194 -0.22 -1.50 -2.41
N PHE A 195 -0.70 -2.68 -2.04
CA PHE A 195 -2.07 -2.89 -1.58
C PHE A 195 -2.10 -2.80 -0.05
N ARG A 196 -2.93 -1.93 0.51
CA ARG A 196 -3.12 -1.83 1.96
C ARG A 196 -4.35 -2.60 2.37
N LEU A 197 -4.15 -3.60 3.22
CA LEU A 197 -5.18 -4.41 3.86
C LEU A 197 -5.13 -4.22 5.39
N GLY A 198 -6.05 -3.41 5.92
CA GLY A 198 -6.01 -2.92 7.29
C GLY A 198 -4.74 -2.11 7.53
N THR A 199 -3.87 -2.64 8.39
CA THR A 199 -2.56 -2.05 8.73
C THR A 199 -1.40 -2.69 7.98
N VAL A 200 -1.67 -3.71 7.15
CA VAL A 200 -0.65 -4.44 6.41
C VAL A 200 -0.51 -3.85 5.01
N ASP A 201 0.71 -3.44 4.68
CA ASP A 201 1.07 -3.02 3.33
C ASP A 201 1.64 -4.25 2.59
N ILE A 202 1.00 -4.65 1.50
CA ILE A 202 1.43 -5.74 0.61
C ILE A 202 2.06 -5.09 -0.64
N PRO A 203 3.40 -5.09 -0.74
CA PRO A 203 4.09 -4.51 -1.89
C PRO A 203 3.74 -5.23 -3.18
N TYR A 204 3.92 -4.55 -4.31
CA TYR A 204 3.98 -5.22 -5.60
C TYR A 204 5.05 -6.31 -5.59
N CYS A 205 4.75 -7.45 -6.22
CA CYS A 205 5.78 -8.40 -6.59
C CYS A 205 6.77 -7.74 -7.57
N ALA A 206 8.04 -8.13 -7.48
CA ALA A 206 9.05 -7.68 -8.43
C ALA A 206 8.70 -8.22 -9.82
N ALA A 207 8.44 -7.32 -10.78
CA ALA A 207 7.89 -7.70 -12.09
C ALA A 207 8.80 -8.65 -12.89
N PRO A 208 8.30 -9.80 -13.35
CA PRO A 208 8.37 -10.13 -14.76
C PRO A 208 7.23 -9.39 -15.48
N ALA A 209 7.48 -8.87 -16.68
CA ALA A 209 6.54 -8.07 -17.49
C ALA A 209 5.10 -8.60 -17.38
N GLY A 210 4.27 -7.93 -16.57
CA GLY A 210 2.87 -8.27 -16.40
C GLY A 210 2.11 -7.83 -17.63
N HIS A 211 1.30 -8.73 -18.17
CA HIS A 211 0.25 -8.34 -19.11
C HIS A 211 -0.84 -7.61 -18.31
N ALA A 212 -1.55 -6.68 -18.93
CA ALA A 212 -2.60 -5.97 -18.22
C ALA A 212 -3.74 -6.94 -17.81
N ALA A 213 -4.43 -6.62 -16.70
CA ALA A 213 -5.46 -7.50 -16.14
C ALA A 213 -6.70 -7.52 -17.02
N ASP A 214 -7.27 -8.70 -17.24
CA ASP A 214 -8.54 -8.88 -17.96
C ASP A 214 -9.66 -8.96 -16.94
N LEU A 215 -10.27 -7.81 -16.63
CA LEU A 215 -11.27 -7.64 -15.58
C LEU A 215 -12.61 -7.23 -16.18
N LEU A 216 -13.70 -7.60 -15.49
CA LEU A 216 -15.04 -7.12 -15.84
C LEU A 216 -15.17 -5.62 -15.48
N PRO A 217 -16.07 -4.86 -16.13
CA PRO A 217 -16.27 -3.44 -15.82
C PRO A 217 -16.61 -3.17 -14.35
N GLU A 218 -17.42 -4.02 -13.72
CA GLU A 218 -17.78 -3.95 -12.29
C GLU A 218 -16.52 -4.08 -11.41
N ASP A 219 -15.66 -5.06 -11.69
CA ASP A 219 -14.40 -5.27 -10.98
C ASP A 219 -13.45 -4.07 -11.15
N ILE A 220 -13.38 -3.51 -12.36
CA ILE A 220 -12.59 -2.31 -12.65
C ILE A 220 -13.12 -1.12 -11.85
N ALA A 221 -14.44 -0.94 -11.75
CA ALA A 221 -15.05 0.11 -10.94
C ALA A 221 -14.69 -0.02 -9.46
N HIS A 222 -14.75 -1.23 -8.90
CA HIS A 222 -14.31 -1.51 -7.53
C HIS A 222 -12.84 -1.19 -7.31
N VAL A 223 -11.96 -1.65 -8.22
CA VAL A 223 -10.53 -1.38 -8.11
C VAL A 223 -10.23 0.11 -8.24
N LEU A 224 -10.82 0.81 -9.22
CA LEU A 224 -10.66 2.26 -9.39
C LEU A 224 -11.05 3.05 -8.15
N CYS A 225 -12.18 2.72 -7.52
CA CYS A 225 -12.63 3.34 -6.27
C CYS A 225 -11.66 3.08 -5.10
N SER A 226 -10.81 2.05 -5.17
CA SER A 226 -9.81 1.74 -4.15
C SER A 226 -8.48 2.47 -4.34
N ILE A 227 -8.22 3.06 -5.52
CA ILE A 227 -6.93 3.70 -5.82
C ILE A 227 -6.79 4.99 -5.01
N ARG A 228 -5.64 5.13 -4.35
CA ARG A 228 -5.24 6.32 -3.59
C ARG A 228 -3.91 6.84 -4.12
N TYR A 229 -3.87 8.06 -4.66
CA TYR A 229 -2.64 8.73 -5.08
C TYR A 229 -2.20 9.71 -3.98
N ASP A 230 -1.01 9.47 -3.40
CA ASP A 230 -0.54 10.22 -2.21
C ASP A 230 -1.56 10.26 -1.05
N GLY A 231 -2.36 9.21 -0.92
CA GLY A 231 -3.39 9.07 0.11
C GLY A 231 -4.78 9.57 -0.30
N GLU A 232 -4.90 10.34 -1.38
CA GLU A 232 -6.16 10.87 -1.88
C GLU A 232 -6.83 9.91 -2.87
N CYS A 233 -8.15 9.72 -2.74
CA CYS A 233 -8.91 8.88 -3.67
C CYS A 233 -8.93 9.50 -5.06
N VAL A 234 -8.41 8.74 -6.04
CA VAL A 234 -8.31 9.21 -7.42
C VAL A 234 -9.69 9.52 -7.99
N ILE A 235 -10.67 8.63 -7.81
CA ILE A 235 -12.00 8.81 -8.40
C ILE A 235 -12.77 9.97 -7.76
N THR A 236 -12.65 10.19 -6.46
CA THR A 236 -13.37 11.29 -5.80
C THR A 236 -12.63 12.63 -5.95
N GLY A 237 -11.31 12.61 -6.11
CA GLY A 237 -10.44 13.79 -6.07
C GLY A 237 -9.69 14.10 -7.36
N PHE A 238 -9.95 13.41 -8.49
CA PHE A 238 -9.18 13.57 -9.73
C PHE A 238 -9.07 15.04 -10.17
N HIS A 239 -10.21 15.73 -10.17
CA HIS A 239 -10.29 17.14 -10.50
C HIS A 239 -9.43 18.02 -9.58
N ASP A 240 -9.44 17.74 -8.27
CA ASP A 240 -8.71 18.51 -7.25
C ASP A 240 -7.20 18.23 -7.31
N LEU A 241 -6.81 16.97 -7.56
CA LEU A 241 -5.43 16.57 -7.81
C LEU A 241 -4.83 17.32 -9.00
N ALA A 242 -5.64 17.54 -10.03
CA ALA A 242 -5.26 18.29 -11.23
C ALA A 242 -5.35 19.81 -11.06
N ALA A 243 -6.12 20.33 -10.10
CA ALA A 243 -6.43 21.75 -9.98
C ALA A 243 -5.18 22.65 -9.89
N ARG A 244 -4.09 22.17 -9.26
CA ARG A 244 -2.81 22.89 -9.17
C ARG A 244 -2.12 23.15 -10.51
N TYR A 245 -2.51 22.44 -11.57
CA TYR A 245 -1.99 22.61 -12.93
C TYR A 245 -2.86 23.52 -13.79
N ARG A 246 -4.02 23.97 -13.28
CA ARG A 246 -4.96 24.80 -14.03
C ARG A 246 -4.40 26.19 -14.26
N GLN A 247 -4.24 26.55 -15.53
CA GLN A 247 -3.87 27.90 -15.95
C GLN A 247 -5.09 28.73 -16.41
N GLU A 248 -6.17 28.07 -16.81
CA GLU A 248 -7.40 28.68 -17.32
C GLU A 248 -8.65 27.97 -16.78
N GLU A 249 -9.73 28.71 -16.49
CA GLU A 249 -11.02 28.19 -16.00
C GLU A 249 -11.96 27.71 -17.13
N SER A 250 -11.40 27.27 -18.26
CA SER A 250 -12.14 26.72 -19.39
C SER A 250 -12.15 25.18 -19.35
N ASP A 251 -13.13 24.53 -19.98
CA ASP A 251 -13.16 23.05 -20.08
C ASP A 251 -11.88 22.49 -20.72
N VAL A 252 -11.31 23.22 -21.69
CA VAL A 252 -10.02 22.88 -22.30
C VAL A 252 -8.89 23.00 -21.28
N GLY A 253 -8.86 24.07 -20.49
CA GLY A 253 -7.88 24.27 -19.43
C GLY A 253 -7.97 23.22 -18.32
N VAL A 254 -9.17 22.70 -18.03
CA VAL A 254 -9.37 21.59 -17.08
C VAL A 254 -8.73 20.30 -17.61
N ILE A 255 -9.02 19.92 -18.87
CA ILE A 255 -8.46 18.71 -19.48
C ILE A 255 -6.93 18.82 -19.59
N GLU A 256 -6.39 19.98 -19.95
CA GLU A 256 -4.93 20.18 -20.01
C GLU A 256 -4.26 20.08 -18.64
N ALA A 257 -4.93 20.54 -17.57
CA ALA A 257 -4.47 20.38 -16.21
C ALA A 257 -4.47 18.90 -15.77
N GLU A 258 -5.54 18.17 -16.07
CA GLU A 258 -5.68 16.73 -15.80
C GLU A 258 -4.60 15.91 -16.53
N LEU A 259 -4.35 16.22 -17.82
CA LEU A 259 -3.25 15.63 -18.59
C LEU A 259 -1.88 15.95 -18.00
N SER A 260 -1.67 17.20 -17.57
CA SER A 260 -0.40 17.63 -16.98
C SER A 260 -0.14 16.93 -15.64
N PHE A 261 -1.18 16.77 -14.82
CA PHE A 261 -1.10 15.99 -13.60
C PHE A 261 -0.69 14.53 -13.87
N LEU A 262 -1.33 13.86 -14.82
CA LEU A 262 -1.00 12.47 -15.13
C LEU A 262 0.41 12.31 -15.71
N LYS A 263 0.91 13.28 -16.50
CA LYS A 263 2.32 13.30 -16.96
C LYS A 263 3.31 13.38 -15.80
N ASP A 264 2.95 14.12 -14.75
CA ASP A 264 3.76 14.26 -13.54
C ASP A 264 3.55 13.10 -12.54
N ALA A 265 2.58 12.21 -12.79
CA ALA A 265 2.24 11.07 -11.96
C ALA A 265 2.43 9.71 -12.70
N PRO A 266 3.64 9.38 -13.19
CA PRO A 266 3.87 8.20 -14.02
C PRO A 266 3.50 6.88 -13.33
N GLN A 267 3.69 6.78 -12.01
CA GLN A 267 3.31 5.57 -11.27
C GLN A 267 1.79 5.35 -11.21
N LEU A 268 1.01 6.43 -11.20
CA LEU A 268 -0.44 6.34 -11.30
C LEU A 268 -0.85 5.92 -12.70
N VAL A 269 -0.22 6.48 -13.74
CA VAL A 269 -0.45 6.05 -15.12
C VAL A 269 -0.14 4.57 -15.31
N ASP A 270 1.01 4.09 -14.81
CA ASP A 270 1.38 2.68 -14.88
C ASP A 270 0.37 1.77 -14.16
N ALA A 271 -0.10 2.17 -12.97
CA ALA A 271 -1.14 1.43 -12.25
C ALA A 271 -2.48 1.39 -13.02
N LEU A 272 -2.89 2.52 -13.61
CA LEU A 272 -4.12 2.59 -14.42
C LEU A 272 -4.00 1.80 -15.72
N LYS A 273 -2.79 1.68 -16.30
CA LYS A 273 -2.52 0.82 -17.45
C LYS A 273 -2.68 -0.66 -17.14
N LEU A 274 -2.42 -1.08 -15.90
CA LEU A 274 -2.71 -2.47 -15.48
C LEU A 274 -4.21 -2.80 -15.56
N LEU A 275 -5.09 -1.78 -15.50
CA LEU A 275 -6.53 -1.91 -15.67
C LEU A 275 -7.01 -1.73 -17.12
N ARG A 276 -6.08 -1.56 -18.08
CA ARG A 276 -6.37 -1.44 -19.52
C ARG A 276 -7.28 -0.27 -19.91
N LEU A 277 -7.46 0.72 -19.04
CA LEU A 277 -8.39 1.83 -19.30
C LEU A 277 -8.10 2.59 -20.61
N HIS A 278 -6.82 2.66 -21.00
CA HIS A 278 -6.36 3.27 -22.25
C HIS A 278 -6.69 2.47 -23.52
N GLU A 279 -7.10 1.20 -23.40
CA GLU A 279 -7.39 0.30 -24.53
C GLU A 279 -8.88 -0.04 -24.66
N LEU A 280 -9.65 0.13 -23.59
CA LEU A 280 -11.02 -0.41 -23.50
C LEU A 280 -12.09 0.53 -24.06
N ASN A 281 -11.77 1.79 -24.31
CA ASN A 281 -12.73 2.68 -24.93
C ASN A 281 -12.96 2.31 -26.38
N ASP A 282 -14.23 2.26 -26.76
CA ASP A 282 -14.56 2.23 -28.18
C ASP A 282 -14.58 3.66 -28.75
N ASP A 283 -14.61 3.75 -30.08
CA ASP A 283 -14.65 5.03 -30.82
C ASP A 283 -15.85 5.91 -30.44
N LYS A 284 -16.84 5.37 -29.71
CA LYS A 284 -18.07 6.07 -29.29
C LYS A 284 -18.03 6.54 -27.84
N GLY A 285 -17.08 6.08 -27.05
CA GLY A 285 -17.01 6.39 -25.63
C GLY A 285 -17.99 5.57 -24.77
N ASP A 286 -18.60 4.52 -25.31
CA ASP A 286 -19.67 3.79 -24.62
C ASP A 286 -19.11 3.07 -23.38
N TYR A 287 -17.88 2.54 -23.46
CA TYR A 287 -17.22 1.89 -22.32
C TYR A 287 -16.93 2.87 -21.17
N ALA A 288 -16.39 4.07 -21.46
CA ALA A 288 -16.14 5.08 -20.45
C ALA A 288 -17.44 5.47 -19.72
N PHE A 289 -18.53 5.61 -20.48
CA PHE A 289 -19.84 5.92 -19.94
C PHE A 289 -20.37 4.79 -19.03
N ASP A 290 -20.30 3.54 -19.48
CA ASP A 290 -20.75 2.38 -18.71
C ASP A 290 -19.91 2.20 -17.43
N LEU A 291 -18.59 2.37 -17.50
CA LEU A 291 -17.72 2.35 -16.32
C LEU A 291 -18.11 3.44 -15.31
N GLY A 292 -18.43 4.64 -15.79
CA GLY A 292 -18.94 5.71 -14.94
C GLY A 292 -20.22 5.31 -14.20
N ARG A 293 -21.13 4.60 -14.87
CA ARG A 293 -22.37 4.09 -14.28
C ARG A 293 -22.14 2.99 -13.24
N GLU A 294 -21.15 2.13 -13.44
CA GLU A 294 -20.76 1.11 -12.44
C GLU A 294 -20.11 1.73 -11.20
N ILE A 295 -19.45 2.89 -11.34
CA ILE A 295 -18.84 3.61 -10.22
C ILE A 295 -19.87 4.32 -9.34
N GLU A 296 -20.93 4.89 -9.93
CA GLU A 296 -21.96 5.63 -9.18
C GLU A 296 -22.50 4.91 -7.93
N PRO A 297 -22.97 3.64 -7.98
CA PRO A 297 -23.49 2.95 -6.80
C PRO A 297 -22.42 2.67 -5.74
N ILE A 298 -21.16 2.53 -6.12
CA ILE A 298 -20.02 2.40 -5.19
C ILE A 298 -19.76 3.76 -4.53
N ALA A 299 -19.72 4.83 -5.32
CA ALA A 299 -19.46 6.19 -4.86
C ALA A 299 -20.54 6.70 -3.89
N ILE A 300 -21.83 6.40 -4.11
CA ILE A 300 -22.90 6.75 -3.17
C ILE A 300 -22.58 6.26 -1.75
N GLN A 301 -22.01 5.07 -1.64
CA GLN A 301 -21.69 4.44 -0.35
C GLN A 301 -20.38 4.97 0.25
N MET A 302 -19.51 5.61 -0.54
CA MET A 302 -18.29 6.29 -0.09
C MET A 302 -18.55 7.72 0.41
N HIS A 303 -19.77 8.23 0.25
CA HIS A 303 -20.11 9.61 0.60
C HIS A 303 -20.26 9.78 2.12
N GLU A 304 -19.32 10.49 2.74
CA GLU A 304 -19.27 10.71 4.20
C GLU A 304 -19.63 12.16 4.62
N GLY A 305 -20.00 13.04 3.68
CA GLY A 305 -20.15 14.48 3.91
C GLY A 305 -21.57 15.04 3.85
N ASP A 306 -21.70 16.33 4.17
CA ASP A 306 -22.91 17.10 3.92
C ASP A 306 -23.02 17.43 2.41
N GLY A 307 -24.12 17.04 1.77
CA GLY A 307 -24.31 17.26 0.34
C GLY A 307 -25.24 16.22 -0.29
N ASP A 308 -25.55 16.39 -1.58
CA ASP A 308 -26.34 15.40 -2.33
C ASP A 308 -25.46 14.21 -2.73
N PRO A 309 -25.70 13.00 -2.19
CA PRO A 309 -24.91 11.81 -2.54
C PRO A 309 -25.00 11.45 -4.03
N LYS A 310 -26.10 11.79 -4.70
CA LYS A 310 -26.24 11.54 -6.14
C LYS A 310 -25.34 12.46 -6.94
N LEU A 311 -25.29 13.74 -6.59
CA LEU A 311 -24.39 14.69 -7.25
C LEU A 311 -22.92 14.36 -6.99
N PHE A 312 -22.59 13.82 -5.81
CA PHE A 312 -21.27 13.27 -5.52
C PHE A 312 -20.94 12.07 -6.42
N ALA A 313 -21.86 11.11 -6.51
CA ALA A 313 -21.68 9.91 -7.33
C ALA A 313 -21.55 10.21 -8.82
N THR A 314 -22.40 11.09 -9.37
CA THR A 314 -22.29 11.54 -10.77
C THR A 314 -20.93 12.17 -11.05
N ARG A 315 -20.41 13.00 -10.14
CA ARG A 315 -19.05 13.57 -10.27
C ARG A 315 -17.96 12.50 -10.25
N CYS A 316 -18.11 11.45 -9.45
CA CYS A 316 -17.18 10.31 -9.45
C CYS A 316 -17.22 9.56 -10.79
N GLY A 317 -18.41 9.34 -11.35
CA GLY A 317 -18.58 8.75 -12.68
C GLY A 317 -17.95 9.61 -13.79
N GLU A 318 -18.17 10.93 -13.74
CA GLU A 318 -17.54 11.89 -14.67
C GLU A 318 -16.01 11.91 -14.55
N ASN A 319 -15.47 11.84 -13.32
CA ASN A 319 -14.03 11.76 -13.09
C ASN A 319 -13.43 10.49 -13.72
N ALA A 320 -14.11 9.35 -13.63
CA ALA A 320 -13.67 8.12 -14.27
C ALA A 320 -13.63 8.24 -15.80
N GLN A 321 -14.68 8.83 -16.39
CA GLN A 321 -14.73 9.10 -17.84
C GLN A 321 -13.59 10.01 -18.29
N ARG A 322 -13.34 11.11 -17.55
CA ARG A 322 -12.24 12.04 -17.84
C ARG A 322 -10.87 11.39 -17.70
N LEU A 323 -10.68 10.62 -16.63
CA LEU A 323 -9.43 9.89 -16.39
C LEU A 323 -9.10 8.98 -17.58
N MET A 324 -10.09 8.25 -18.07
CA MET A 324 -9.94 7.34 -19.20
C MET A 324 -9.60 8.09 -20.50
N GLY A 325 -10.33 9.15 -20.83
CA GLY A 325 -10.02 9.99 -22.00
C GLY A 325 -8.66 10.67 -21.91
N CYS A 326 -8.20 11.03 -20.71
CA CYS A 326 -6.85 11.54 -20.50
C CYS A 326 -5.77 10.47 -20.75
N LEU A 327 -6.01 9.22 -20.33
CA LEU A 327 -5.07 8.12 -20.56
C LEU A 327 -4.92 7.78 -22.06
N GLU A 328 -6.03 7.73 -22.81
CA GLU A 328 -6.01 7.55 -24.27
C GLU A 328 -5.16 8.64 -24.94
N ARG A 329 -5.42 9.91 -24.59
CA ARG A 329 -4.68 11.03 -25.16
C ARG A 329 -3.19 11.02 -24.78
N LEU A 330 -2.82 10.49 -23.60
CA LEU A 330 -1.42 10.29 -23.26
C LEU A 330 -0.75 9.22 -24.14
N GLU A 331 -1.45 8.13 -24.47
CA GLU A 331 -0.95 7.11 -25.40
C GLU A 331 -0.80 7.66 -26.82
N GLU A 332 -1.74 8.46 -27.30
CA GLU A 332 -1.64 9.11 -28.61
C GLU A 332 -0.45 10.07 -28.71
N LEU A 333 -0.15 10.77 -27.61
CA LEU A 333 0.96 11.71 -27.51
C LEU A 333 2.30 11.01 -27.23
N ALA A 334 2.30 9.74 -26.83
CA ALA A 334 3.51 8.99 -26.59
C ALA A 334 4.28 8.82 -27.91
N PRO A 335 5.61 9.06 -27.92
CA PRO A 335 6.40 8.86 -29.13
C PRO A 335 6.31 7.40 -29.56
N LYS A 336 5.66 7.16 -30.71
CA LYS A 336 5.62 5.83 -31.34
C LYS A 336 7.06 5.41 -31.61
N LEU A 337 7.56 4.43 -30.85
CA LEU A 337 8.86 3.82 -31.14
C LEU A 337 8.86 3.42 -32.62
N PRO A 338 9.90 3.77 -33.40
CA PRO A 338 9.99 3.30 -34.77
C PRO A 338 9.88 1.77 -34.75
N PRO A 339 9.14 1.16 -35.68
CA PRO A 339 9.01 -0.29 -35.73
C PRO A 339 10.42 -0.87 -35.70
N TYR A 340 10.62 -1.84 -34.81
CA TYR A 340 11.87 -2.54 -34.64
C TYR A 340 12.20 -3.17 -36.00
N ASN A 341 12.95 -2.45 -36.83
CA ASN A 341 13.46 -2.98 -38.08
C ASN A 341 14.38 -4.12 -37.65
N ALA A 342 13.88 -5.34 -37.81
CA ALA A 342 14.66 -6.54 -37.71
C ALA A 342 15.95 -6.30 -38.50
N LEU A 343 17.06 -6.13 -37.78
CA LEU A 343 18.35 -5.95 -38.38
C LEU A 343 18.59 -7.13 -39.32
N SER A 344 18.63 -6.77 -40.59
CA SER A 344 19.19 -7.47 -41.74
C SER A 344 20.20 -8.55 -41.34
N ARG A 345 19.74 -9.80 -41.26
CA ARG A 345 20.59 -10.93 -41.65
C ARG A 345 20.42 -11.07 -43.15
N LEU A 346 21.35 -10.48 -43.91
CA LEU A 346 21.83 -10.91 -45.23
C LEU A 346 22.60 -9.75 -45.88
N ALA A 347 23.92 -9.74 -45.68
CA ALA A 347 24.94 -9.47 -46.69
C ALA A 347 26.32 -9.83 -46.09
#